data_AF-A0A7X7U3G3-F1
#
_entry.id   AF-A0A7X7U3G3-F1
#
_cell.length_a   1.000
_cell.length_b   1.000
_cell.length_c   1.000
_cell.angle_alpha   90.00
_cell.angle_beta   90.00
_cell.angle_gamma   90.00
#
_symmetry.space_group_name_H-M   'P 1'
#
loop_
_entity.id
_entity.type
_entity.pdbx_description
1 polymer ?
#
loop_
_entity_poly.entity_id
_entity_poly.type
_entity_poly.pdbx_seq_one_letter_code
_entity_poly.pdbx_strand_id
1 'polypeptide(L)'
;MTILALPLLASFTTPMRVGTDPISMLWLLPLVATISIVYKSTKVGYIRPLPFAKETAGLFGSIIVFIVVAAAILYLLAWAVTGPVPALLDKSTF
;
A
#
# COMPACT_ATOMS: atom_id res chain seq x y z
N MET A 1 1.89 23.54 -26.25
CA MET A 1 2.24 22.83 -25.00
C MET A 1 1.18 22.97 -23.89
N THR A 2 0.04 23.60 -24.15
CA THR A 2 -1.08 23.78 -23.20
C THR A 2 -2.13 22.67 -23.24
N ILE A 3 -2.26 21.97 -24.38
CA ILE A 3 -3.32 20.97 -24.63
C ILE A 3 -3.17 19.71 -23.74
N LEU A 4 -1.94 19.36 -23.32
CA LEU A 4 -1.69 18.26 -22.37
C LEU A 4 -1.72 18.71 -20.90
N ALA A 5 -1.55 20.01 -20.62
CA ALA A 5 -1.51 20.52 -19.26
C ALA A 5 -2.89 20.56 -18.60
N LEU A 6 -3.93 20.97 -19.35
CA LEU A 6 -5.31 20.99 -18.85
C LEU A 6 -5.86 19.60 -18.44
N PRO A 7 -5.77 18.54 -19.27
CA PRO A 7 -6.28 17.21 -18.88
C PRO A 7 -5.47 16.58 -17.74
N LEU A 8 -4.16 16.90 -17.65
CA LEU A 8 -3.30 16.43 -16.56
C LEU A 8 -3.63 17.12 -15.24
N LEU A 9 -3.85 18.44 -15.23
CA LEU A 9 -4.36 19.16 -14.05
C LEU A 9 -5.76 18.69 -13.63
N ALA A 10 -6.64 18.42 -14.60
CA ALA A 10 -7.98 17.89 -14.34
C ALA A 10 -7.97 16.44 -13.80
N SER A 11 -6.90 15.67 -14.07
CA SER A 11 -6.75 14.32 -13.50
C SER A 11 -6.44 14.35 -11.99
N PHE A 12 -5.91 15.47 -11.46
CA PHE A 12 -5.72 15.64 -10.02
C PHE A 12 -6.99 16.11 -9.29
N THR A 13 -8.01 16.58 -10.01
CA THR A 13 -9.28 17.03 -9.43
C THR A 13 -10.37 15.97 -9.47
N THR A 14 -10.17 14.89 -10.23
CA THR A 14 -11.07 13.72 -10.21
C THR A 14 -10.52 12.65 -9.27
N PRO A 15 -11.35 12.05 -8.39
CA PRO A 15 -10.90 10.97 -7.53
C PRO A 15 -10.39 9.80 -8.37
N MET A 16 -9.12 9.43 -8.19
CA MET A 16 -8.58 8.24 -8.83
C MET A 16 -9.22 7.01 -8.20
N ARG A 17 -9.90 6.20 -9.02
CA ARG A 17 -10.40 4.90 -8.57
C ARG A 17 -9.22 3.95 -8.37
N VAL A 18 -8.92 3.67 -7.11
CA VAL A 18 -7.97 2.62 -6.73
C VAL A 18 -8.76 1.34 -6.59
N GLY A 19 -8.43 0.33 -7.40
CA GLY A 19 -9.03 -0.99 -7.30
C GLY A 19 -8.79 -1.59 -5.92
N THR A 20 -9.80 -2.24 -5.36
CA THR A 20 -9.70 -3.02 -4.11
C THR A 20 -9.62 -4.52 -4.38
N ASP A 21 -9.43 -4.90 -5.65
CA ASP A 21 -9.22 -6.28 -6.02
C ASP A 21 -7.87 -6.81 -5.50
N PRO A 22 -7.73 -8.12 -5.28
CA PRO A 22 -6.51 -8.71 -4.72
C PRO A 22 -5.24 -8.41 -5.54
N ILE A 23 -5.36 -8.23 -6.85
CA ILE A 23 -4.22 -7.91 -7.74
C ILE A 23 -3.80 -6.45 -7.52
N SER A 24 -4.76 -5.53 -7.43
CA SER A 24 -4.50 -4.13 -7.06
C SER A 24 -3.85 -4.00 -5.69
N MET A 25 -4.24 -4.82 -4.70
CA MET A 25 -3.56 -4.82 -3.39
C MET A 25 -2.10 -5.27 -3.47
N LEU A 26 -1.72 -6.08 -4.46
CA LEU A 26 -0.34 -6.52 -4.65
C LEU A 26 0.60 -5.35 -5.03
N TRP A 27 0.06 -4.26 -5.59
CA TRP A 27 0.81 -3.03 -5.84
C TRP A 27 1.27 -2.30 -4.57
N LEU A 28 0.77 -2.68 -3.40
CA LEU A 28 1.32 -2.22 -2.13
C LEU A 28 2.74 -2.76 -1.91
N LEU A 29 3.10 -3.94 -2.44
CA LEU A 29 4.42 -4.54 -2.25
C LEU A 29 5.56 -3.67 -2.78
N PRO A 30 5.58 -3.21 -4.05
CA PRO A 30 6.64 -2.34 -4.54
C PRO A 30 6.69 -1.00 -3.80
N LEU A 31 5.56 -0.49 -3.34
CA LEU A 31 5.49 0.73 -2.53
C LEU A 31 6.15 0.53 -1.16
N VAL A 32 5.79 -0.56 -0.46
CA VAL A 32 6.38 -0.92 0.85
C VAL A 32 7.87 -1.22 0.72
N ALA A 33 8.29 -1.88 -0.36
CA ALA A 33 9.69 -2.12 -0.65
C ALA A 33 10.46 -0.80 -0.79
N THR A 34 9.93 0.15 -1.57
CA THR A 34 10.57 1.45 -1.78
C THR A 34 10.71 2.24 -0.48
N ILE A 35 9.64 2.36 0.33
CA ILE A 35 9.72 3.08 1.61
C ILE A 35 10.69 2.42 2.58
N SER A 36 10.77 1.07 2.59
CA SER A 36 11.68 0.36 3.48
C SER A 36 13.14 0.63 3.14
N ILE A 37 13.48 0.66 1.84
CA ILE A 37 14.82 0.97 1.35
C ILE A 37 15.19 2.43 1.68
N VAL A 38 14.30 3.38 1.37
CA VAL A 38 14.56 4.82 1.58
C VAL A 38 14.65 5.15 3.07
N TYR A 39 13.78 4.59 3.90
CA TYR A 39 13.86 4.76 5.35
C TYR A 39 15.19 4.21 5.88
N LYS A 40 15.57 3.00 5.47
CA LYS A 40 16.80 2.39 5.98
C LYS A 40 18.04 3.12 5.49
N SER A 41 18.06 3.60 4.25
CA SER A 41 19.20 4.32 3.69
C SER A 41 19.44 5.67 4.38
N THR A 42 18.40 6.38 4.78
CA THR A 42 18.53 7.65 5.51
C THR A 42 18.96 7.48 6.97
N LYS A 43 18.74 6.29 7.55
CA LYS A 43 19.08 5.98 8.94
C LYS A 43 20.49 5.47 9.16
N VAL A 44 21.14 4.92 8.13
CA VAL A 44 22.46 4.29 8.26
C VAL A 44 23.57 5.24 7.82
N GLY A 45 24.65 5.34 8.60
CA GLY A 45 25.82 6.15 8.25
C GLY A 45 26.73 5.52 7.20
N TYR A 46 26.67 4.20 7.02
CA TYR A 46 27.46 3.46 6.03
C TYR A 46 26.68 2.24 5.51
N ILE A 47 26.56 2.12 4.18
CA ILE A 47 25.77 1.08 3.53
C ILE A 47 26.66 -0.14 3.26
N ARG A 48 26.44 -1.23 4.00
CA ARG A 48 26.98 -2.56 3.68
C ARG A 48 25.88 -3.40 3.04
N PRO A 49 26.08 -4.00 1.86
CA PRO A 49 24.99 -4.58 1.06
C PRO A 49 24.26 -5.73 1.76
N LEU A 50 24.97 -6.71 2.35
CA LEU A 50 24.35 -7.84 3.06
C LEU A 50 23.57 -7.40 4.33
N PRO A 51 24.19 -6.65 5.27
CA PRO A 51 23.48 -6.18 6.46
C PRO A 51 22.30 -5.28 6.11
N PHE A 52 22.50 -4.37 5.15
CA PHE A 52 21.46 -3.46 4.68
C PHE A 52 20.27 -4.22 4.10
N ALA A 53 20.50 -5.20 3.24
CA ALA A 53 19.44 -6.02 2.68
C ALA A 53 18.67 -6.79 3.75
N LYS A 54 19.37 -7.38 4.74
CA LYS A 54 18.72 -8.13 5.84
C LYS A 54 17.85 -7.22 6.70
N GLU A 55 18.35 -6.05 7.08
CA GLU A 55 17.60 -5.10 7.90
C GLU A 55 16.44 -4.46 7.13
N THR A 56 16.62 -4.18 5.84
CA THR A 56 15.56 -3.68 4.96
C THR A 56 14.47 -4.72 4.76
N ALA A 57 14.85 -5.99 4.55
CA ALA A 57 13.89 -7.11 4.44
C ALA A 57 13.11 -7.31 5.75
N GLY A 58 13.75 -7.16 6.91
CA GLY A 58 13.08 -7.19 8.21
C GLY A 58 12.06 -6.07 8.36
N LEU A 59 12.41 -4.85 7.97
CA LEU A 59 11.50 -3.71 8.00
C LEU A 59 10.32 -3.90 7.04
N PHE A 60 10.60 -4.30 5.80
CA PHE A 60 9.59 -4.64 4.80
C PHE A 60 8.60 -5.67 5.36
N GLY A 61 9.12 -6.79 5.88
CA GLY A 61 8.30 -7.85 6.46
C GLY A 61 7.42 -7.36 7.62
N SER A 62 7.98 -6.54 8.52
CA SER A 62 7.21 -5.99 9.64
C SER A 62 6.04 -5.10 9.20
N ILE A 63 6.24 -4.31 8.14
CA ILE A 63 5.19 -3.44 7.59
C ILE A 63 4.10 -4.30 6.94
N ILE A 64 4.46 -5.35 6.19
CA ILE A 64 3.48 -6.26 5.59
C ILE A 64 2.63 -6.94 6.66
N VAL A 65 3.26 -7.46 7.72
CA VAL A 65 2.53 -8.07 8.85
C VAL A 65 1.58 -7.06 9.48
N PHE A 66 2.03 -5.83 9.71
CA PHE A 66 1.19 -4.77 10.25
C PHE A 66 -0.02 -4.46 9.35
N ILE A 67 0.19 -4.35 8.03
CA ILE A 67 -0.90 -4.11 7.06
C ILE A 67 -1.94 -5.23 7.13
N VAL A 68 -1.51 -6.50 7.18
CA VAL A 68 -2.42 -7.65 7.26
C VAL A 68 -3.23 -7.62 8.56
N VAL A 69 -2.59 -7.35 9.69
CA VAL A 69 -3.27 -7.24 10.99
C VAL A 69 -4.27 -6.09 10.98
N ALA A 70 -3.88 -4.92 10.48
CA ALA A 70 -4.77 -3.77 10.37
C ALA A 70 -5.97 -4.08 9.46
N ALA A 71 -5.75 -4.71 8.32
CA ALA A 71 -6.82 -5.13 7.41
C ALA A 71 -7.80 -6.10 8.08
N ALA A 72 -7.30 -7.07 8.84
CA ALA A 72 -8.14 -8.01 9.58
C ALA A 72 -8.98 -7.30 10.66
N ILE A 73 -8.37 -6.40 11.43
CA ILE A 73 -9.09 -5.62 12.45
C ILE A 73 -10.17 -4.74 11.80
N LEU A 74 -9.85 -4.05 10.71
CA LEU A 74 -10.81 -3.21 9.99
C LEU A 74 -11.96 -4.03 9.40
N TYR A 75 -11.67 -5.22 8.87
CA TYR A 75 -12.70 -6.14 8.40
C TYR A 75 -13.64 -6.58 9.54
N LEU A 76 -13.08 -6.94 10.69
CA LEU A 76 -13.87 -7.31 11.88
C LEU A 76 -14.71 -6.13 12.41
N LEU A 77 -14.14 -4.92 12.42
CA LEU A 77 -14.87 -3.71 12.81
C LEU A 77 -16.01 -3.42 11.84
N ALA A 78 -15.77 -3.51 10.54
CA ALA A 78 -16.81 -3.37 9.53
C ALA A 78 -17.92 -4.40 9.77
N TRP A 79 -17.56 -5.67 9.97
CA TRP A 79 -18.52 -6.72 10.28
C TRP A 79 -19.34 -6.44 11.54
N ALA A 80 -18.70 -5.96 12.62
CA ALA A 80 -19.37 -5.64 13.86
C ALA A 80 -20.37 -4.48 13.71
N VAL A 81 -20.07 -3.50 12.85
CA VAL A 81 -20.91 -2.29 12.67
C VAL A 81 -22.01 -2.50 11.63
N THR A 82 -21.73 -3.19 10.53
CA THR A 82 -22.64 -3.33 9.38
C THR A 82 -23.29 -4.71 9.25
N GLY A 83 -22.91 -5.67 10.09
CA GLY A 83 -23.29 -7.08 9.93
C GLY A 83 -22.42 -7.80 8.89
N PRO A 84 -22.84 -8.98 8.39
CA PRO A 84 -22.09 -9.79 7.43
C PRO A 84 -21.61 -8.98 6.21
N VAL A 85 -20.30 -8.74 6.14
CA VAL A 85 -19.67 -8.07 4.99
C VAL A 85 -19.59 -9.09 3.85
N PRO A 86 -19.99 -8.73 2.62
CA PRO A 86 -19.87 -9.61 1.46
C PRO A 86 -18.42 -10.12 1.29
N ALA A 87 -18.28 -11.29 0.66
CA ALA A 87 -17.01 -11.99 0.58
C ALA A 87 -15.93 -11.11 -0.07
N LEU A 88 -14.66 -11.31 0.35
CA LEU A 88 -13.46 -10.62 -0.15
C LEU A 88 -13.27 -10.62 -1.69
N LEU A 89 -14.04 -11.45 -2.41
CA LEU A 89 -14.03 -11.61 -3.86
C LEU A 89 -15.27 -11.05 -4.56
N ASP A 90 -16.25 -10.51 -3.82
CA ASP A 90 -17.35 -9.78 -4.43
C ASP A 90 -16.82 -8.45 -4.96
N LYS A 91 -17.19 -8.16 -6.22
CA LYS A 91 -16.77 -6.96 -6.94
C LYS A 91 -17.16 -5.74 -6.11
N SER A 92 -16.18 -4.92 -5.72
CA SER A 92 -16.43 -3.76 -4.86
C SER A 92 -17.56 -2.91 -5.41
N THR A 93 -18.57 -2.63 -4.60
CA THR A 93 -19.74 -1.81 -4.96
C THR A 93 -19.43 -0.31 -5.04
N PHE A 94 -18.17 0.08 -4.85
CA PHE A 94 -17.66 1.45 -5.00
C PHE A 94 -17.12 1.72 -6.41
#